data_AF-A0A2V7RKC6-F1
#
_entry.id   AF-A0A2V7RKC6-F1
#
_cell.length_a   1.000
_cell.length_b   1.000
_cell.length_c   1.000
_cell.angle_alpha   90.00
_cell.angle_beta   90.00
_cell.angle_gamma   90.00
#
_symmetry.space_group_name_H-M   'P 1'
#
loop_
_entity.id
_entity.type
_entity.pdbx_description
1 polymer ?
#
loop_
_entity_poly.entity_id
_entity_poly.type
_entity_poly.pdbx_seq_one_letter_code
_entity_poly.pdbx_strand_id
1 'polypeptide(L)'
;DPTAVVAAGGQALRDAILKERLLELSAEGKRRADMVRHGKFLNWTESSVHGVCGASPSTSCPARAAYRVVFPISVNAIGSNPLLAQNKGY
;
A
#
# COMPACT_ATOMS: atom_id res chain seq x y z
N ASP A 1 -27.51 15.78 3.26
CA ASP A 1 -27.68 14.49 2.57
C ASP A 1 -27.36 13.36 3.56
N PRO A 2 -28.35 12.56 3.98
CA PRO A 2 -28.17 11.50 4.97
C PRO A 2 -27.19 10.40 4.52
N THR A 3 -27.01 10.20 3.21
CA THR A 3 -26.07 9.20 2.67
C THR A 3 -24.61 9.59 2.93
N ALA A 4 -24.29 10.89 2.86
CA ALA A 4 -22.98 11.42 3.16
C ALA A 4 -22.60 11.26 4.64
N VAL A 5 -23.58 11.39 5.56
CA VAL A 5 -23.37 11.21 7.01
C VAL A 5 -23.09 9.75 7.36
N VAL A 6 -23.82 8.82 6.75
CA VAL A 6 -23.58 7.37 6.91
C VAL A 6 -22.23 6.95 6.32
N ALA A 7 -21.87 7.49 5.15
CA ALA A 7 -20.56 7.26 4.53
C ALA A 7 -19.40 7.78 5.41
N ALA A 8 -19.56 8.96 6.03
CA ALA A 8 -18.58 9.52 6.95
C ALA A 8 -18.38 8.65 8.21
N GLY A 9 -19.48 8.13 8.80
CA GLY A 9 -19.41 7.19 9.92
C GLY A 9 -18.73 5.87 9.53
N GLY A 10 -19.05 5.34 8.34
CA GLY A 10 -18.41 4.13 7.81
C GLY A 10 -16.90 4.30 7.57
N GLN A 11 -16.47 5.46 7.07
CA GLN A 11 -15.06 5.76 6.87
C GLN A 11 -14.30 5.89 8.20
N ALA A 12 -14.89 6.57 9.20
CA ALA A 12 -14.30 6.69 10.53
C ALA A 12 -14.08 5.32 11.19
N LEU A 13 -15.04 4.40 11.05
CA LEU A 13 -14.91 3.03 11.54
C LEU A 13 -13.80 2.26 10.81
N ARG A 14 -13.69 2.38 9.48
CA ARG A 14 -12.62 1.72 8.71
C ARG A 14 -11.23 2.21 9.13
N ASP A 15 -11.09 3.50 9.41
CA ASP A 15 -9.83 4.07 9.89
C ASP A 15 -9.52 3.63 11.34
N ALA A 16 -10.54 3.50 12.20
CA ALA A 16 -10.37 2.94 13.54
C ALA A 16 -9.89 1.47 13.50
N ILE A 17 -10.51 0.63 12.66
CA ILE A 17 -10.09 -0.77 12.46
C ILE A 17 -8.65 -0.84 11.93
N LEU A 18 -8.28 0.02 10.98
CA LEU A 18 -6.92 0.04 10.44
C LEU A 18 -5.88 0.44 11.49
N LYS A 19 -6.24 1.33 12.43
CA LYS A 19 -5.39 1.70 13.57
C LYS A 19 -5.26 0.54 14.56
N GLU A 20 -6.36 -0.11 14.91
CA GLU A 20 -6.32 -1.24 15.83
C GLU A 20 -5.45 -2.38 15.30
N ARG A 21 -5.57 -2.69 14.01
CA ARG A 21 -4.73 -3.69 13.34
C ARG A 21 -3.24 -3.32 13.32
N LEU A 22 -2.90 -2.04 13.34
CA LEU A 22 -1.49 -1.61 13.46
C LEU A 22 -0.94 -1.97 14.84
N LEU A 23 -1.76 -1.82 15.89
CA LEU A 23 -1.37 -2.11 17.27
C LEU A 23 -1.30 -3.62 17.49
N GLU A 24 -2.38 -4.34 17.19
CA GLU A 24 -2.51 -5.77 17.44
C GLU A 24 -1.52 -6.60 16.62
N LEU A 25 -1.36 -6.28 15.32
CA LEU A 25 -0.58 -7.10 14.37
C LEU A 25 0.77 -6.46 14.04
N SER A 26 1.32 -5.70 14.98
CA SER A 26 2.60 -5.02 14.81
C SER A 26 3.73 -6.04 14.58
N ALA A 27 4.64 -5.75 13.65
CA ALA A 27 5.74 -6.64 13.24
C ALA A 27 5.36 -8.01 12.63
N GLU A 28 4.07 -8.31 12.42
CA GLU A 28 3.62 -9.58 11.81
C GLU A 28 3.49 -9.56 10.27
N GLY A 29 4.06 -8.55 9.62
CA GLY A 29 4.06 -8.44 8.16
C GLY A 29 2.69 -8.11 7.52
N LYS A 30 1.67 -7.78 8.32
CA LYS A 30 0.31 -7.48 7.80
C LYS A 30 0.14 -6.05 7.30
N ARG A 31 1.00 -5.12 7.74
CA ARG A 31 0.86 -3.68 7.49
C ARG A 31 0.80 -3.33 6.00
N ARG A 32 1.67 -3.92 5.16
CA ARG A 32 1.70 -3.63 3.72
C ARG A 32 0.36 -3.97 3.04
N ALA A 33 -0.14 -5.18 3.27
CA ALA A 33 -1.38 -5.65 2.65
C ALA A 33 -2.58 -4.78 3.07
N ASP A 34 -2.64 -4.40 4.35
CA ASP A 34 -3.69 -3.53 4.86
C ASP A 34 -3.66 -2.14 4.23
N MET A 35 -2.47 -1.55 4.13
CA MET A 35 -2.29 -0.23 3.52
C MET A 35 -2.58 -0.23 2.02
N VAL A 36 -2.26 -1.32 1.30
CA VAL A 36 -2.61 -1.48 -0.12
C VAL A 36 -4.12 -1.55 -0.30
N ARG A 37 -4.80 -2.40 0.48
CA ARG A 37 -6.26 -2.58 0.42
C ARG A 37 -7.03 -1.32 0.77
N HIS A 38 -6.48 -0.47 1.64
CA HIS A 38 -7.09 0.82 2.01
C HIS A 38 -6.64 1.98 1.09
N GLY A 39 -5.84 1.71 0.04
CA GLY A 39 -5.33 2.75 -0.87
C GLY A 39 -4.36 3.74 -0.21
N LYS A 40 -3.83 3.42 0.97
CA LYS A 40 -2.95 4.29 1.75
C LYS A 40 -1.46 3.99 1.55
N PHE A 41 -1.09 2.86 0.94
CA PHE A 41 0.30 2.40 0.83
C PHE A 41 1.25 3.40 0.16
N LEU A 42 0.90 3.94 -1.02
CA LEU A 42 1.78 4.88 -1.75
C LEU A 42 1.85 6.28 -1.11
N ASN A 43 0.87 6.59 -0.26
CA ASN A 43 0.81 7.84 0.51
C ASN A 43 1.31 7.64 1.95
N TRP A 44 1.81 6.45 2.28
CA TRP A 44 2.30 6.16 3.60
C TRP A 44 3.68 6.80 3.78
N THR A 45 3.64 7.99 4.36
CA THR A 45 4.78 8.82 4.71
C THR A 45 4.94 8.84 6.21
N GLU A 46 5.05 7.67 6.86
CA GLU A 46 5.63 7.73 8.19
C GLU A 46 7.01 8.37 8.02
N SER A 47 7.20 9.51 8.67
CA SER A 47 8.42 10.31 8.65
C SER A 47 9.62 9.58 9.29
N SER A 48 9.50 8.27 9.48
CA SER A 48 10.51 7.36 9.95
C SER A 48 11.28 6.81 8.74
N VAL A 49 12.53 6.43 8.97
CA VAL A 49 13.38 5.70 8.02
C VAL A 49 12.76 4.39 7.49
N HIS A 50 11.59 3.99 8.01
CA HIS A 50 10.86 2.78 7.67
C HIS A 50 9.65 3.00 6.75
N GLY A 51 9.32 4.25 6.39
CA GLY A 51 8.26 4.55 5.42
C GLY A 51 8.63 4.13 3.98
N VAL A 52 7.64 4.08 3.07
CA VAL A 52 7.83 3.68 1.66
C VAL A 52 8.89 4.53 0.94
N CYS A 53 9.09 5.77 1.40
CA CYS A 53 10.06 6.72 0.85
C CYS A 53 11.30 6.92 1.73
N GLY A 54 11.41 6.22 2.87
CA GLY A 54 12.42 6.52 3.89
C GLY A 54 12.44 8.03 4.22
N ALA A 55 13.64 8.60 4.34
CA ALA A 55 13.85 10.03 4.56
C ALA A 55 13.75 10.90 3.28
N SER A 56 13.39 10.33 2.13
CA SER A 56 13.36 11.07 0.86
C SER A 56 12.16 12.02 0.79
N PRO A 57 12.31 13.25 0.26
CA PRO A 57 11.21 14.17 0.06
C PRO A 57 10.06 13.53 -0.73
N SER A 58 8.82 13.79 -0.30
CA SER A 58 7.65 13.07 -0.82
C SER A 58 7.42 13.22 -2.34
N THR A 59 7.97 14.25 -2.96
CA THR A 59 7.85 14.59 -4.38
C THR A 59 8.84 13.87 -5.30
N SER A 60 9.95 13.34 -4.78
CA SER A 60 10.99 12.68 -5.58
C SER A 60 11.10 11.17 -5.35
N CYS A 61 10.23 10.62 -4.50
CA CYS A 61 10.28 9.22 -4.09
C CYS A 61 9.83 8.25 -5.20
N PRO A 62 10.74 7.46 -5.81
CA PRO A 62 10.39 6.51 -6.86
C PRO A 62 9.47 5.39 -6.35
N ALA A 63 9.47 5.15 -5.04
CA ALA A 63 8.64 4.14 -4.39
C ALA A 63 7.14 4.48 -4.36
N ARG A 64 6.74 5.71 -4.72
CA ARG A 64 5.32 6.13 -4.88
C ARG A 64 4.75 5.85 -6.26
N ALA A 65 5.56 5.34 -7.20
CA ALA A 65 5.06 5.00 -8.52
C ALA A 65 3.91 3.99 -8.41
N ALA A 66 2.79 4.26 -9.09
CA ALA A 66 1.52 3.53 -8.90
C ALA A 66 1.66 2.00 -9.05
N TYR A 67 2.55 1.55 -9.93
CA TYR A 67 2.78 0.14 -10.19
C TYR A 67 3.41 -0.63 -9.00
N ARG A 68 4.03 0.07 -8.04
CA ARG A 68 4.74 -0.55 -6.89
C ARG A 68 3.84 -1.11 -5.79
N VAL A 69 2.53 -1.00 -5.97
CA VAL A 69 1.51 -1.69 -5.16
C VAL A 69 1.63 -3.21 -5.32
N VAL A 70 1.99 -3.68 -6.51
CA VAL A 70 2.18 -5.10 -6.84
C VAL A 70 3.67 -5.32 -7.09
N PHE A 71 4.22 -6.47 -6.68
CA PHE A 71 5.62 -6.79 -6.97
C PHE A 71 5.81 -7.21 -8.44
N PRO A 72 7.00 -7.04 -9.03
CA PRO A 72 7.27 -7.58 -10.35
C PRO A 72 7.21 -9.11 -10.34
N ILE A 73 6.80 -9.68 -11.45
CA ILE A 73 7.03 -11.10 -11.71
C ILE A 73 8.53 -11.28 -11.96
N SER A 74 9.11 -12.34 -11.37
CA SER A 74 10.53 -12.67 -11.52
C SER A 74 10.92 -12.80 -13.00
N VAL A 75 12.08 -12.23 -13.37
CA VAL A 75 12.61 -12.32 -14.73
C VAL A 75 12.83 -13.78 -15.15
N ASN A 76 13.26 -14.64 -14.24
CA ASN A 76 13.42 -16.07 -14.51
C ASN A 76 12.08 -16.74 -14.84
N ALA A 77 11.00 -16.35 -14.15
CA ALA A 77 9.67 -16.89 -14.41
C ALA A 77 9.14 -16.44 -15.78
N ILE A 78 9.35 -15.17 -16.13
CA ILE A 78 9.01 -14.64 -17.47
C ILE A 78 9.82 -15.34 -18.56
N GLY A 79 11.13 -15.50 -18.36
CA GLY A 79 11.99 -16.19 -19.33
C GLY A 79 11.66 -17.67 -19.50
N SER A 80 11.14 -18.32 -18.46
CA SER A 80 10.80 -19.75 -18.49
C SER A 80 9.40 -20.04 -19.06
N ASN A 81 8.47 -19.08 -19.00
CA ASN A 81 7.11 -19.26 -19.49
C ASN A 81 6.70 -18.08 -20.39
N PRO A 82 6.68 -18.25 -21.73
CA PRO A 82 6.36 -17.17 -22.66
C PRO A 82 4.90 -16.72 -22.60
N LEU A 83 4.02 -17.45 -21.91
CA LEU A 83 2.62 -17.04 -21.70
C LEU A 83 2.45 -16.08 -20.50
N LEU A 84 3.49 -15.88 -19.69
CA LEU A 84 3.46 -14.92 -18.59
C LEU A 84 3.79 -13.51 -19.10
N ALA A 85 2.91 -12.55 -18.80
CA ALA A 85 3.15 -11.13 -19.02
C ALA A 85 3.56 -10.43 -17.72
N GLN A 86 4.48 -9.47 -17.79
CA GLN A 86 4.89 -8.65 -16.65
C GLN A 86 3.73 -7.77 -16.14
N ASN A 87 3.73 -7.50 -14.82
CA ASN A 87 2.85 -6.51 -14.21
C ASN A 87 3.13 -5.12 -14.77
N LYS A 88 2.07 -4.39 -15.13
CA LYS A 88 2.15 -3.07 -15.78
C LYS A 88 3.07 -2.10 -15.01
N GLY A 89 4.06 -1.54 -15.68
CA GLY A 89 4.96 -0.49 -15.16
C GLY A 89 6.34 -0.99 -14.70
N TYR A 90 6.52 -2.32 -14.62
CA TYR A 90 7.82 -2.98 -14.46
C TYR A 90 8.45 -3.35 -15.79
#